data_AF-A0A354I2T0-F1
#
_entry.id   AF-A0A354I2T0-F1
#
_cell.length_a   1.000
_cell.length_b   1.000
_cell.length_c   1.000
_cell.angle_alpha   90.00
_cell.angle_beta   90.00
_cell.angle_gamma   90.00
#
_symmetry.space_group_name_H-M   'P 1'
#
loop_
_entity.id
_entity.type
_entity.pdbx_description
1 polymer ?
#
loop_
_entity_poly.entity_id
_entity_poly.type
_entity_poly.pdbx_seq_one_letter_code
_entity_poly.pdbx_strand_id
1 'polypeptide(L)'
;MGLTRKGKWQYTVADIEALPEDVRAELIDGELFVSMAPPSATHQDILTGLSFQIELYIQRKKGKCRMYPGPFGVRIKKDIHNLVEPDITLICDEEKLDEKGCNGAPDLVIEIVSPSNRKMDYVRKLALYHEAGVREYWIVDPKHQQVTVYCWEQSEQPVLHPFSERIKVGVYDDLYLDIANLHGTLEEVLAEERQASRAEGRKEGFAEGEARFAELTAFLLREGRTEDLARAVTDLDYREKLYRQF
;
A
#
# COMPACT_ATOMS: atom_id res chain seq x y z
N MET A 1 -56.27 -13.58 19.43
CA MET A 1 -55.27 -14.31 18.63
C MET A 1 -54.22 -13.31 18.19
N GLY A 2 -53.10 -13.21 18.93
CA GLY A 2 -52.02 -12.29 18.60
C GLY A 2 -51.06 -12.96 17.62
N LEU A 3 -50.88 -12.39 16.43
CA LEU A 3 -49.87 -12.81 15.48
C LEU A 3 -48.49 -12.45 16.04
N THR A 4 -47.80 -13.44 16.61
CA THR A 4 -46.36 -13.36 16.87
C THR A 4 -45.62 -13.67 15.57
N ARG A 5 -45.21 -12.65 14.82
CA ARG A 5 -44.17 -12.82 13.79
C ARG A 5 -42.83 -13.00 14.51
N LYS A 6 -42.45 -14.25 14.80
CA LYS A 6 -41.05 -14.61 15.10
C LYS A 6 -40.31 -14.79 13.77
N GLY A 7 -39.56 -13.78 13.37
CA GLY A 7 -38.59 -13.84 12.28
C GLY A 7 -37.79 -12.54 12.27
N LYS A 8 -36.49 -12.59 12.57
CA LYS A 8 -35.58 -11.46 12.34
C LYS A 8 -35.73 -11.07 10.87
N TRP A 9 -35.96 -9.80 10.57
CA TRP A 9 -35.81 -9.31 9.21
C TRP A 9 -34.38 -9.62 8.77
N GLN A 10 -34.21 -10.46 7.76
CA GLN A 10 -32.91 -10.75 7.17
C GLN A 10 -32.77 -9.85 5.96
N TYR A 11 -32.09 -8.72 6.14
CA TYR A 11 -31.67 -7.88 5.03
C TYR A 11 -30.74 -8.68 4.13
N THR A 12 -30.67 -8.26 2.87
CA THR A 12 -29.88 -8.86 1.81
C THR A 12 -28.99 -7.81 1.17
N VAL A 13 -28.01 -8.25 0.38
CA VAL A 13 -27.18 -7.35 -0.44
C VAL A 13 -28.05 -6.44 -1.33
N ALA A 14 -29.17 -6.94 -1.85
CA ALA A 14 -30.09 -6.14 -2.65
C ALA A 14 -30.73 -4.98 -1.86
N ASP A 15 -30.91 -5.13 -0.54
CA ASP A 15 -31.40 -4.05 0.31
C ASP A 15 -30.35 -2.94 0.49
N ILE A 16 -29.05 -3.28 0.50
CA ILE A 16 -27.95 -2.29 0.48
C ILE A 16 -27.88 -1.60 -0.88
N GLU A 17 -27.96 -2.36 -1.98
CA GLU A 17 -27.93 -1.79 -3.34
C GLU A 17 -29.10 -0.83 -3.63
N ALA A 18 -30.18 -0.92 -2.84
CA ALA A 18 -31.34 -0.02 -2.92
C ALA A 18 -31.23 1.23 -2.03
N LEU A 19 -30.18 1.35 -1.21
CA LEU A 19 -29.94 2.54 -0.40
C LEU A 19 -29.49 3.73 -1.29
N PRO A 20 -29.71 4.97 -0.83
CA PRO A 20 -29.10 6.14 -1.46
C PRO A 20 -27.57 6.01 -1.54
N GLU A 21 -26.95 6.52 -2.60
CA GLU A 21 -25.51 6.39 -2.86
C GLU A 21 -24.61 6.93 -1.73
N ASP A 22 -25.11 7.92 -0.96
CA ASP A 22 -24.39 8.53 0.15
C ASP A 22 -24.53 7.76 1.48
N VAL A 23 -25.34 6.69 1.51
CA VAL A 23 -25.54 5.85 2.68
C VAL A 23 -24.64 4.63 2.62
N ARG A 24 -23.63 4.60 3.50
CA ARG A 24 -22.80 3.41 3.67
C ARG A 24 -23.43 2.45 4.68
N ALA A 25 -23.49 1.18 4.31
CA ALA A 25 -23.99 0.14 5.19
C ALA A 25 -23.25 -1.18 5.00
N GLU A 26 -23.13 -1.93 6.08
CA GLU A 26 -22.63 -3.30 6.10
C GLU A 26 -23.75 -4.25 6.48
N LEU A 27 -23.64 -5.50 6.05
CA LEU A 27 -24.57 -6.58 6.32
C LEU A 27 -23.81 -7.75 6.92
N ILE A 28 -24.18 -8.16 8.13
CA ILE A 28 -23.56 -9.31 8.81
C ILE A 28 -24.65 -10.23 9.35
N ASP A 29 -24.71 -11.45 8.80
CA ASP A 29 -25.75 -12.44 9.07
C ASP A 29 -27.19 -11.90 8.90
N GLY A 30 -27.37 -11.07 7.86
CA GLY A 30 -28.66 -10.45 7.53
C GLY A 30 -29.06 -9.27 8.43
N GLU A 31 -28.20 -8.83 9.35
CA GLU A 31 -28.39 -7.60 10.13
C GLU A 31 -27.67 -6.42 9.46
N LEU A 32 -28.39 -5.32 9.25
CA LEU A 32 -27.90 -4.11 8.58
C LEU A 32 -27.26 -3.14 9.58
N PHE A 33 -26.04 -2.68 9.29
CA PHE A 33 -25.27 -1.72 10.06
C PHE A 33 -24.99 -0.49 9.23
N VAL A 34 -25.70 0.60 9.51
CA VAL A 34 -25.54 1.87 8.78
C VAL A 34 -24.45 2.70 9.45
N SER A 35 -23.50 3.18 8.66
CA SER A 35 -22.47 4.12 9.13
C SER A 35 -23.07 5.52 9.26
N MET A 36 -23.16 6.02 10.50
CA MET A 36 -23.85 7.29 10.78
C MET A 36 -22.91 8.52 10.84
N ALA A 37 -21.60 8.32 10.85
CA ALA A 37 -20.63 9.40 10.98
C ALA A 37 -19.47 9.19 10.00
N PRO A 38 -18.96 10.29 9.38
CA PRO A 38 -17.76 10.21 8.56
C PRO A 38 -16.55 9.85 9.42
N PRO A 39 -15.51 9.22 8.83
CA PRO A 39 -14.26 8.96 9.52
C PRO A 39 -13.56 10.23 9.99
N SER A 40 -12.72 10.13 11.04
CA SER A 40 -11.91 11.24 11.52
C SER A 40 -10.68 11.47 10.63
N ALA A 41 -10.05 12.64 10.74
CA ALA A 41 -8.79 12.92 10.05
C ALA A 41 -7.70 11.88 10.39
N THR A 42 -7.56 11.51 11.67
CA THR A 42 -6.61 10.47 12.10
C THR A 42 -6.88 9.12 11.46
N HIS A 43 -8.15 8.73 11.28
CA HIS A 43 -8.50 7.51 10.55
C HIS A 43 -8.03 7.60 9.10
N GLN A 44 -8.31 8.72 8.42
CA GLN A 44 -7.93 8.95 7.03
C GLN A 44 -6.41 9.01 6.82
N ASP A 45 -5.66 9.61 7.74
CA ASP A 45 -4.19 9.66 7.69
C ASP A 45 -3.60 8.25 7.76
N ILE A 46 -4.05 7.43 8.70
CA ILE A 46 -3.62 6.02 8.86
C ILE A 46 -4.00 5.20 7.62
N LEU A 47 -5.25 5.32 7.16
CA LEU A 47 -5.74 4.61 5.98
C LEU A 47 -4.86 4.94 4.76
N THR A 48 -4.63 6.23 4.52
CA THR A 48 -3.85 6.72 3.37
C THR A 48 -2.41 6.26 3.45
N GLY A 49 -1.77 6.40 4.62
CA GLY A 49 -0.37 6.02 4.80
C GLY A 49 -0.12 4.53 4.67
N LEU A 50 -0.96 3.69 5.30
CA LEU A 50 -0.85 2.24 5.18
C LEU A 50 -1.12 1.78 3.74
N SER A 51 -2.15 2.33 3.10
CA SER A 51 -2.46 2.06 1.70
C SER A 51 -1.28 2.41 0.79
N PHE A 52 -0.66 3.58 1.00
CA PHE A 52 0.52 4.00 0.25
C PHE A 52 1.71 3.04 0.42
N GLN A 53 2.00 2.61 1.65
CA GLN A 53 3.10 1.68 1.92
C GLN A 53 2.89 0.32 1.23
N ILE A 54 1.67 -0.22 1.30
CA ILE A 54 1.31 -1.48 0.64
C ILE A 54 1.42 -1.35 -0.88
N GLU A 55 0.82 -0.31 -1.46
CA GLU A 55 0.78 -0.11 -2.91
C GLU A 55 2.19 0.07 -3.50
N LEU A 56 3.00 0.90 -2.85
CA LEU A 56 4.40 1.10 -3.24
C LEU A 56 5.19 -0.21 -3.24
N TYR A 57 4.98 -1.06 -2.23
CA TYR A 57 5.61 -2.37 -2.17
C TYR A 57 5.16 -3.28 -3.33
N ILE A 58 3.85 -3.36 -3.60
CA ILE A 58 3.29 -4.16 -4.69
C ILE A 58 3.91 -3.75 -6.03
N GLN A 59 3.97 -2.44 -6.30
CA GLN A 59 4.54 -1.89 -7.52
C GLN A 59 6.03 -2.23 -7.67
N ARG A 60 6.82 -2.07 -6.60
CA ARG A 60 8.27 -2.38 -6.60
C ARG A 60 8.56 -3.86 -6.82
N LYS A 61 7.77 -4.74 -6.19
CA LYS A 61 7.98 -6.20 -6.26
C LYS A 61 7.30 -6.85 -7.45
N LYS A 62 6.47 -6.12 -8.20
CA LYS A 62 5.60 -6.65 -9.27
C LYS A 62 4.75 -7.81 -8.75
N GLY A 63 4.23 -7.65 -7.53
CA GLY A 63 3.38 -8.64 -6.89
C GLY A 63 2.05 -8.79 -7.64
N LYS A 64 1.43 -9.97 -7.54
CA LYS A 64 0.12 -10.25 -8.15
C LYS A 64 -1.07 -9.76 -7.33
N CYS A 65 -0.85 -9.40 -6.06
CA CYS A 65 -1.94 -8.96 -5.19
C CYS A 65 -2.31 -7.51 -5.48
N ARG A 66 -3.56 -7.17 -5.18
CA ARG A 66 -4.14 -5.84 -5.33
C ARG A 66 -4.65 -5.35 -3.98
N MET A 67 -4.38 -4.09 -3.67
CA MET A 67 -4.87 -3.44 -2.46
C MET A 67 -6.00 -2.48 -2.81
N TYR A 68 -7.06 -2.50 -2.01
CA TYR A 68 -8.24 -1.65 -2.15
C TYR A 68 -8.52 -0.93 -0.83
N PRO A 69 -8.50 0.40 -0.80
CA PRO A 69 -9.00 1.17 0.33
C PRO A 69 -10.54 1.20 0.33
N GLY A 70 -11.15 1.30 1.50
CA GLY A 70 -12.59 1.52 1.65
C GLY A 70 -13.02 2.90 1.13
N PRO A 71 -14.25 3.05 0.60
CA PRO A 71 -15.30 2.04 0.49
C PRO A 71 -15.02 1.01 -0.62
N PHE A 72 -15.05 -0.27 -0.25
CA PHE A 72 -14.85 -1.39 -1.16
C PHE A 72 -15.64 -2.60 -0.64
N GLY A 73 -16.66 -3.02 -1.38
CA GLY A 73 -17.58 -4.07 -0.94
C GLY A 73 -16.96 -5.47 -0.99
N VAL A 74 -17.07 -6.22 0.11
CA VAL A 74 -16.59 -7.59 0.23
C VAL A 74 -17.75 -8.52 0.60
N ARG A 75 -18.19 -9.34 -0.36
CA ARG A 75 -19.17 -10.42 -0.17
C ARG A 75 -18.49 -11.61 0.50
N ILE A 76 -18.21 -11.45 1.79
CA ILE A 76 -17.19 -12.20 2.54
C ILE A 76 -17.46 -13.71 2.62
N LYS A 77 -18.73 -14.13 2.73
CA LYS A 77 -19.16 -15.56 2.74
C LYS A 77 -19.66 -16.05 1.38
N LYS A 78 -19.52 -15.26 0.30
CA LYS A 78 -20.09 -15.54 -1.04
C LYS A 78 -21.60 -15.80 -1.01
N ASP A 79 -22.31 -15.13 -0.11
CA ASP A 79 -23.76 -15.22 0.03
C ASP A 79 -24.42 -13.82 -0.11
N ILE A 80 -25.74 -13.79 0.04
CA ILE A 80 -26.54 -12.56 -0.06
C ILE A 80 -26.78 -11.88 1.29
N HIS A 81 -26.19 -12.37 2.38
CA HIS A 81 -26.44 -11.92 3.76
C HIS A 81 -25.20 -11.37 4.46
N ASN A 82 -24.06 -11.34 3.77
CA ASN A 82 -22.78 -10.90 4.32
C ASN A 82 -22.01 -10.03 3.31
N LEU A 83 -22.09 -8.72 3.52
CA LEU A 83 -21.36 -7.70 2.76
C LEU A 83 -20.73 -6.72 3.74
N VAL A 84 -19.42 -6.55 3.68
CA VAL A 84 -18.69 -5.62 4.56
C VAL A 84 -17.85 -4.66 3.73
N GLU A 85 -17.47 -3.54 4.32
CA GLU A 85 -16.63 -2.51 3.70
C GLU A 85 -15.40 -2.27 4.59
N PRO A 86 -14.36 -3.14 4.51
CA PRO A 86 -13.18 -2.97 5.33
C PRO A 86 -12.38 -1.73 4.91
N ASP A 87 -11.67 -1.13 5.86
CA ASP A 87 -10.87 0.07 5.60
C ASP A 87 -9.73 -0.17 4.59
N ILE A 88 -9.03 -1.31 4.68
CA ILE A 88 -8.04 -1.75 3.70
C ILE A 88 -8.18 -3.24 3.46
N THR A 89 -8.18 -3.63 2.18
CA THR A 89 -8.30 -5.02 1.73
C THR A 89 -7.17 -5.37 0.79
N LEU A 90 -6.49 -6.51 1.00
CA LEU A 90 -5.50 -7.07 0.07
C LEU A 90 -5.98 -8.40 -0.49
N ILE A 91 -5.95 -8.54 -1.82
CA ILE A 91 -6.44 -9.73 -2.53
C ILE A 91 -5.38 -10.20 -3.52
N CYS A 92 -4.93 -11.44 -3.37
CA CYS A 92 -3.90 -12.07 -4.21
C CYS A 92 -4.46 -12.99 -5.30
N ASP A 93 -5.78 -13.20 -5.30
CA ASP A 93 -6.53 -14.03 -6.24
C ASP A 93 -7.52 -13.16 -7.00
N GLU A 94 -7.21 -12.84 -8.25
CA GLU A 94 -8.03 -11.98 -9.10
C GLU A 94 -9.39 -12.60 -9.45
N GLU A 95 -9.56 -13.92 -9.34
CA GLU A 95 -10.87 -14.58 -9.58
C GLU A 95 -11.91 -14.18 -8.54
N LYS A 96 -11.50 -13.61 -7.40
CA LYS A 96 -12.40 -13.06 -6.39
C LYS A 96 -12.95 -11.69 -6.78
N LEU A 97 -12.38 -11.01 -7.77
CA LEU A 97 -12.69 -9.62 -8.08
C LEU A 97 -13.71 -9.51 -9.23
N ASP A 98 -14.69 -8.62 -9.06
CA ASP A 98 -15.61 -8.17 -10.10
C ASP A 98 -15.85 -6.66 -10.02
N GLU A 99 -16.69 -6.12 -10.90
CA GLU A 99 -17.03 -4.68 -10.92
C GLU A 99 -17.71 -4.20 -9.63
N LYS A 100 -18.29 -5.11 -8.84
CA LYS A 100 -18.99 -4.83 -7.59
C LYS A 100 -18.13 -5.11 -6.35
N GLY A 101 -16.82 -5.39 -6.51
CA GLY A 101 -15.88 -5.59 -5.41
C GLY A 101 -15.31 -7.00 -5.31
N CYS A 102 -15.24 -7.56 -4.10
CA CYS A 102 -14.66 -8.87 -3.82
C CYS A 102 -15.72 -9.91 -3.45
N ASN A 103 -15.56 -11.14 -3.97
CA ASN A 103 -16.37 -12.30 -3.67
C ASN A 103 -15.56 -13.34 -2.87
N GLY A 104 -15.80 -13.40 -1.57
CA GLY A 104 -15.10 -14.28 -0.64
C GLY A 104 -14.06 -13.56 0.21
N ALA A 105 -13.32 -14.33 1.01
CA ALA A 105 -12.33 -13.82 1.94
C ALA A 105 -11.10 -13.20 1.24
N PRO A 106 -10.73 -11.96 1.60
CA PRO A 106 -9.43 -11.37 1.27
C PRO A 106 -8.26 -12.08 1.97
N ASP A 107 -7.05 -11.82 1.48
CA ASP A 107 -5.83 -12.33 2.09
C ASP A 107 -5.47 -11.53 3.37
N LEU A 108 -5.60 -10.20 3.32
CA LEU A 108 -5.45 -9.32 4.48
C LEU A 108 -6.62 -8.35 4.55
N VAL A 109 -7.12 -8.14 5.77
CA VAL A 109 -8.06 -7.08 6.12
C VAL A 109 -7.46 -6.22 7.23
N ILE A 110 -7.51 -4.90 7.09
CA ILE A 110 -7.15 -3.95 8.15
C ILE A 110 -8.37 -3.08 8.44
N GLU A 111 -8.74 -2.98 9.72
CA GLU A 111 -9.79 -2.10 10.23
C GLU A 111 -9.17 -1.06 11.16
N ILE A 112 -9.50 0.21 10.98
CA ILE A 112 -9.04 1.32 11.81
C ILE A 112 -10.21 1.72 12.71
N VAL A 113 -10.15 1.30 13.97
CA VAL A 113 -11.33 1.38 14.83
C VAL A 113 -11.66 2.81 15.24
N SER A 114 -12.94 3.14 15.16
CA SER A 114 -13.46 4.35 15.79
C SER A 114 -13.77 4.09 17.27
N PRO A 115 -13.65 5.10 18.16
CA PRO A 115 -13.99 4.94 19.58
C PRO A 115 -15.44 4.50 19.82
N SER A 116 -16.37 4.88 18.93
CA SER A 116 -17.80 4.63 19.05
C SER A 116 -18.25 3.24 18.56
N ASN A 117 -17.46 2.55 17.73
CA ASN A 117 -17.86 1.28 17.12
C ASN A 117 -16.92 0.09 17.40
N ARG A 118 -16.03 0.20 18.39
CA ARG A 118 -15.01 -0.83 18.71
C ARG A 118 -15.52 -2.27 18.78
N LYS A 119 -16.73 -2.48 19.32
CA LYS A 119 -17.31 -3.83 19.46
C LYS A 119 -17.57 -4.49 18.09
N MET A 120 -17.84 -3.70 17.06
CA MET A 120 -18.00 -4.21 15.70
C MET A 120 -16.73 -4.93 15.26
N ASP A 121 -15.60 -4.25 15.32
CA ASP A 121 -14.33 -4.74 14.79
C ASP A 121 -13.73 -5.85 15.69
N TYR A 122 -13.66 -5.60 17.01
CA TYR A 122 -13.04 -6.53 17.97
C TYR A 122 -13.83 -7.81 18.25
N VAL A 123 -15.10 -7.88 17.89
CA VAL A 123 -15.95 -9.03 18.23
C VAL A 123 -16.65 -9.59 17.01
N ARG A 124 -17.45 -8.76 16.33
CA ARG A 124 -18.36 -9.26 15.30
C ARG A 124 -17.62 -9.53 13.99
N LYS A 125 -16.86 -8.55 13.49
CA LYS A 125 -16.03 -8.70 12.30
C LYS A 125 -14.88 -9.67 12.53
N LEU A 126 -14.28 -9.69 13.73
CA LEU A 126 -13.30 -10.71 14.11
C LEU A 126 -13.82 -12.14 13.86
N ALA A 127 -15.00 -12.47 14.40
CA ALA A 127 -15.61 -13.78 14.19
C ALA A 127 -15.94 -14.03 12.71
N LEU A 128 -16.53 -13.03 12.04
CA LEU A 128 -16.90 -13.12 10.62
C LEU A 128 -15.70 -13.39 9.71
N TYR A 129 -14.60 -12.66 9.89
CA TYR A 129 -13.39 -12.79 9.08
C TYR A 129 -12.68 -14.11 9.33
N HIS A 130 -12.63 -14.54 10.60
CA HIS A 130 -12.09 -15.85 10.95
C HIS A 130 -12.89 -16.98 10.30
N GLU A 131 -14.22 -16.98 10.45
CA GLU A 131 -15.12 -17.99 9.87
C GLU A 131 -15.06 -18.02 8.34
N ALA A 132 -14.90 -16.86 7.70
CA ALA A 132 -14.83 -16.76 6.25
C ALA A 132 -13.48 -17.20 5.66
N GLY A 133 -12.45 -17.36 6.49
CA GLY A 133 -11.11 -17.76 6.07
C GLY A 133 -10.24 -16.61 5.56
N VAL A 134 -10.42 -15.39 6.10
CA VAL A 134 -9.41 -14.33 5.94
C VAL A 134 -8.10 -14.84 6.55
N ARG A 135 -6.96 -14.63 5.88
CA ARG A 135 -5.67 -15.19 6.36
C ARG A 135 -5.08 -14.34 7.47
N GLU A 136 -5.20 -13.03 7.34
CA GLU A 136 -4.65 -12.06 8.26
C GLU A 136 -5.63 -10.90 8.52
N TYR A 137 -5.86 -10.57 9.79
CA TYR A 137 -6.77 -9.51 10.20
C TYR A 137 -6.11 -8.57 11.21
N TRP A 138 -6.08 -7.28 10.89
CA TRP A 138 -5.47 -6.25 11.71
C TRP A 138 -6.54 -5.31 12.24
N ILE A 139 -6.47 -5.02 13.53
CA ILE A 139 -7.29 -4.01 14.19
C ILE A 139 -6.37 -2.89 14.67
N VAL A 140 -6.36 -1.77 13.96
CA VAL A 140 -5.58 -0.58 14.28
C VAL A 140 -6.40 0.31 15.21
N ASP A 141 -5.86 0.62 16.38
CA ASP A 141 -6.54 1.36 17.43
C ASP A 141 -5.83 2.68 17.73
N PRO A 142 -6.22 3.79 17.08
CA PRO A 142 -5.55 5.08 17.23
C PRO A 142 -5.62 5.62 18.66
N LYS A 143 -6.68 5.28 19.42
CA LYS A 143 -6.87 5.74 20.79
C LYS A 143 -5.86 5.12 21.74
N HIS A 144 -5.52 3.85 21.55
CA HIS A 144 -4.55 3.12 22.37
C HIS A 144 -3.17 3.02 21.72
N GLN A 145 -2.99 3.58 20.52
CA GLN A 145 -1.74 3.53 19.73
C GLN A 145 -1.19 2.11 19.59
N GLN A 146 -2.08 1.16 19.30
CA GLN A 146 -1.75 -0.26 19.19
C GLN A 146 -2.42 -0.89 17.98
N VAL A 147 -1.83 -1.96 17.47
CA VAL A 147 -2.40 -2.86 16.47
C VAL A 147 -2.55 -4.23 17.08
N THR A 148 -3.73 -4.83 16.90
CA THR A 148 -3.93 -6.26 17.18
C THR A 148 -3.88 -7.01 15.87
N VAL A 149 -2.93 -7.93 15.73
CA VAL A 149 -2.73 -8.74 14.52
C VAL A 149 -3.16 -10.16 14.77
N TYR A 150 -4.13 -10.64 14.00
CA TYR A 150 -4.51 -12.05 13.90
C TYR A 150 -3.91 -12.61 12.62
N CYS A 151 -2.98 -13.55 12.74
CA CYS A 151 -2.41 -14.28 11.61
C CYS A 151 -2.71 -15.77 11.79
N TRP A 152 -3.88 -16.21 11.31
CA TRP A 152 -4.42 -17.53 11.63
C TRP A 152 -3.66 -18.69 10.96
N GLU A 153 -2.86 -18.41 9.93
CA GLU A 153 -1.92 -19.39 9.37
C GLU A 153 -0.75 -19.70 10.32
N GLN A 154 -0.45 -18.79 11.27
CA GLN A 154 0.71 -18.90 12.17
C GLN A 154 0.30 -19.21 13.62
N SER A 155 -0.79 -18.61 14.12
CA SER A 155 -1.20 -18.71 15.52
C SER A 155 -2.70 -18.41 15.70
N GLU A 156 -3.33 -19.10 16.63
CA GLU A 156 -4.70 -18.83 17.11
C GLU A 156 -4.77 -17.57 17.99
N GLN A 157 -3.67 -17.20 18.63
CA GLN A 157 -3.61 -16.01 19.49
C GLN A 157 -3.13 -14.78 18.70
N PRO A 158 -3.76 -13.62 18.92
CA PRO A 158 -3.28 -12.38 18.33
C PRO A 158 -1.98 -11.90 18.97
N VAL A 159 -1.23 -11.11 18.21
CA VAL A 159 -0.08 -10.35 18.70
C VAL A 159 -0.46 -8.88 18.78
N LEU A 160 -0.09 -8.24 19.89
CA LEU A 160 -0.30 -6.80 20.07
C LEU A 160 1.02 -6.07 19.78
N HIS A 161 0.95 -5.09 18.89
CA HIS A 161 2.08 -4.25 18.52
C HIS A 161 1.80 -2.79 18.87
N PRO A 162 2.71 -2.07 19.54
CA PRO A 162 2.62 -0.62 19.66
C PRO A 162 2.88 0.04 18.30
N PHE A 163 2.34 1.24 18.07
CA PHE A 163 2.58 1.99 16.82
C PHE A 163 4.05 2.30 16.53
N SER A 164 4.92 2.25 17.54
CA SER A 164 6.36 2.44 17.40
C SER A 164 7.09 1.26 16.74
N GLU A 165 6.44 0.10 16.61
CA GLU A 165 7.01 -1.05 15.93
C GLU A 165 6.64 -1.07 14.45
N ARG A 166 7.59 -1.56 13.64
CA ARG A 166 7.30 -1.99 12.28
C ARG A 166 6.72 -3.39 12.32
N ILE A 167 5.54 -3.56 11.72
CA ILE A 167 4.78 -4.80 11.80
C ILE A 167 4.88 -5.53 10.46
N LYS A 168 5.34 -6.79 10.48
CA LYS A 168 5.43 -7.62 9.28
C LYS A 168 4.03 -8.00 8.81
N VAL A 169 3.76 -7.84 7.52
CA VAL A 169 2.54 -8.36 6.88
C VAL A 169 2.77 -9.83 6.55
N GLY A 170 2.02 -10.74 7.18
CA GLY A 170 2.16 -12.18 7.02
C GLY A 170 1.90 -12.69 5.60
N VAL A 171 1.12 -11.98 4.78
CA VAL A 171 0.91 -12.30 3.35
C VAL A 171 2.22 -12.25 2.53
N TYR A 172 3.23 -11.49 2.98
CA TYR A 172 4.52 -11.34 2.29
C TYR A 172 5.70 -11.66 3.21
N ASP A 173 6.82 -12.10 2.63
CA ASP A 173 8.00 -12.45 3.42
C ASP A 173 8.80 -11.25 3.94
N ASP A 174 8.70 -10.10 3.27
CA ASP A 174 9.54 -8.92 3.51
C ASP A 174 8.80 -7.57 3.51
N LEU A 175 7.46 -7.55 3.56
CA LEU A 175 6.69 -6.32 3.76
C LEU A 175 6.52 -6.02 5.25
N TYR A 176 6.89 -4.80 5.65
CA TYR A 176 6.67 -4.27 6.98
C TYR A 176 5.96 -2.92 6.88
N LEU A 177 4.91 -2.74 7.68
CA LEU A 177 4.16 -1.49 7.78
C LEU A 177 4.59 -0.70 9.01
N ASP A 178 4.73 0.61 8.84
CA ASP A 178 5.14 1.54 9.88
C ASP A 178 4.08 2.62 10.08
N ILE A 179 3.35 2.51 11.20
CA ILE A 179 2.27 3.45 11.55
C ILE A 179 2.83 4.73 12.18
N ALA A 180 3.98 4.67 12.86
CA ALA A 180 4.63 5.88 13.35
C ALA A 180 5.16 6.75 12.21
N ASN A 181 5.46 6.15 11.06
CA ASN A 181 6.03 6.82 9.90
C ASN A 181 5.22 6.63 8.60
N LEU A 182 3.93 7.01 8.64
CA LEU A 182 3.00 6.86 7.51
C LEU A 182 3.52 7.47 6.19
N HIS A 183 4.25 8.59 6.26
CA HIS A 183 4.73 9.32 5.08
C HIS A 183 6.23 9.19 4.78
N GLY A 184 7.06 8.75 5.72
CA GLY A 184 8.52 8.72 5.51
C GLY A 184 8.97 7.72 4.46
N THR A 185 8.14 6.72 4.13
CA THR A 185 8.40 5.83 2.99
C THR A 185 8.50 6.61 1.67
N LEU A 186 7.73 7.70 1.48
CA LEU A 186 7.85 8.54 0.29
C LEU A 186 9.18 9.32 0.28
N GLU A 187 9.61 9.85 1.43
CA GLU A 187 10.90 10.56 1.51
C GLU A 187 12.08 9.63 1.22
N GLU A 188 12.01 8.39 1.68
CA GLU A 188 12.96 7.32 1.38
C GLU A 188 12.94 6.97 -0.12
N VAL A 189 11.76 6.79 -0.73
CA VAL A 189 11.61 6.56 -2.18
C VAL A 189 12.23 7.69 -2.98
N LEU A 190 11.89 8.94 -2.63
CA LEU A 190 12.45 10.12 -3.29
C LEU A 190 13.96 10.21 -3.07
N ALA A 191 14.49 9.75 -1.93
CA ALA A 191 15.93 9.69 -1.71
C ALA A 191 16.61 8.65 -2.61
N GLU A 192 16.03 7.46 -2.75
CA GLU A 192 16.52 6.41 -3.66
C GLU A 192 16.48 6.87 -5.12
N GLU A 193 15.38 7.48 -5.58
CA GLU A 193 15.27 8.03 -6.94
C GLU A 193 16.29 9.13 -7.20
N ARG A 194 16.49 10.05 -6.23
CA ARG A 194 17.55 11.06 -6.31
C ARG A 194 18.94 10.43 -6.42
N GLN A 195 19.21 9.33 -5.71
CA GLN A 195 20.48 8.62 -5.81
C GLN A 195 20.66 7.92 -7.15
N ALA A 196 19.62 7.25 -7.66
CA ALA A 196 19.61 6.58 -8.95
C ALA A 196 19.85 7.58 -10.09
N SER A 197 19.11 8.70 -10.11
CA SER A 197 19.30 9.79 -11.08
C SER A 197 20.71 10.38 -11.03
N ARG A 198 21.29 10.56 -9.84
CA ARG A 198 22.70 10.99 -9.68
C ARG A 198 23.71 9.96 -10.17
N ALA A 199 23.39 8.66 -10.12
CA ALA A 199 24.26 7.61 -10.62
C ALA A 199 24.21 7.54 -12.16
N GLU A 200 23.01 7.70 -12.73
CA GLU A 200 22.79 7.78 -14.17
C GLU A 200 23.47 9.00 -14.79
N GLY A 201 23.24 10.20 -14.24
CA GLY A 201 23.92 11.41 -14.71
C GLY A 201 25.45 11.36 -14.59
N ARG A 202 25.99 10.62 -13.62
CA ARG A 202 27.44 10.35 -13.53
C ARG A 202 27.94 9.44 -14.65
N LYS A 203 27.17 8.43 -15.06
CA LYS A 203 27.51 7.56 -16.20
C LYS A 203 27.45 8.32 -17.51
N GLU A 204 26.40 9.12 -17.71
CA GLU A 204 26.25 9.97 -18.90
C GLU A 204 27.39 10.99 -19.01
N GLY A 205 27.68 11.72 -17.93
CA GLY A 205 28.77 12.71 -17.93
C GLY A 205 30.15 12.07 -18.14
N PHE A 206 30.38 10.84 -17.66
CA PHE A 206 31.60 10.10 -17.97
C PHE A 206 31.70 9.74 -19.45
N ALA A 207 30.61 9.20 -20.03
CA ALA A 207 30.56 8.84 -21.46
C ALA A 207 30.74 10.07 -22.37
N GLU A 208 30.10 11.19 -22.04
CA GLU A 208 30.27 12.45 -22.75
C GLU A 208 31.72 12.97 -22.63
N GLY A 209 32.31 12.90 -21.44
CA GLY A 209 33.69 13.27 -21.19
C GLY A 209 34.70 12.43 -21.99
N GLU A 210 34.49 11.11 -22.09
CA GLU A 210 35.31 10.22 -22.92
C GLU A 210 35.15 10.53 -24.41
N ALA A 211 33.92 10.73 -24.89
CA ALA A 211 33.65 11.06 -26.29
C ALA A 211 34.34 12.38 -26.69
N ARG A 212 34.18 13.41 -25.87
CA ARG A 212 34.81 14.73 -26.08
C ARG A 212 36.33 14.63 -26.06
N PHE A 213 36.89 13.79 -25.18
CA PHE A 213 38.34 13.55 -25.14
C PHE A 213 38.84 12.81 -26.38
N ALA A 214 38.08 11.83 -26.89
CA ALA A 214 38.41 11.12 -28.12
C ALA A 214 38.41 12.07 -29.33
N GLU A 215 37.42 12.97 -29.43
CA GLU A 215 37.35 13.99 -30.48
C GLU A 215 38.54 14.95 -30.42
N LEU A 216 38.84 15.49 -29.23
CA LEU A 216 40.00 16.35 -29.04
C LEU A 216 41.30 15.63 -29.40
N THR A 217 41.44 14.36 -29.00
CA THR A 217 42.61 13.54 -29.34
C THR A 217 42.77 13.38 -30.84
N ALA A 218 41.68 13.04 -31.54
CA ALA A 218 41.70 12.91 -33.00
C ALA A 218 42.06 14.23 -33.70
N PHE A 219 41.52 15.36 -33.23
CA PHE A 219 41.85 16.68 -33.71
C PHE A 219 43.34 17.02 -33.51
N LEU A 220 43.86 16.89 -32.29
CA LEU A 220 45.26 17.23 -31.98
C LEU A 220 46.24 16.35 -32.75
N LEU A 221 45.94 15.05 -32.92
CA LEU A 221 46.76 14.15 -33.72
C LEU A 221 46.77 14.56 -35.21
N ARG A 222 45.61 14.93 -35.77
CA ARG A 222 45.49 15.38 -37.17
C ARG A 222 46.28 16.67 -37.42
N GLU A 223 46.27 17.60 -36.47
CA GLU A 223 47.02 18.86 -36.55
C GLU A 223 48.50 18.73 -36.13
N GLY A 224 48.96 17.52 -35.79
CA GLY A 224 50.35 17.27 -35.35
C GLY A 224 50.71 17.83 -33.97
N ARG A 225 49.72 18.24 -33.17
CA ARG A 225 49.87 18.88 -31.84
C ARG A 225 50.09 17.85 -30.73
N THR A 226 51.13 17.02 -30.86
CA THR A 226 51.39 15.89 -29.96
C THR A 226 51.83 16.31 -28.55
N GLU A 227 52.52 17.44 -28.40
CA GLU A 227 52.88 18.01 -27.08
C GLU A 227 51.64 18.48 -26.31
N ASP A 228 50.69 19.12 -27.01
CA ASP A 228 49.43 19.56 -26.42
C ASP A 228 48.57 18.36 -25.99
N LEU A 229 48.58 17.28 -26.77
CA LEU A 229 47.93 16.02 -26.40
C LEU A 229 48.57 15.41 -25.14
N ALA A 230 49.89 15.28 -25.10
CA ALA A 230 50.60 14.71 -23.95
C ALA A 230 50.32 15.51 -22.67
N ARG A 231 50.26 16.84 -22.78
CA ARG A 231 49.91 17.71 -21.66
C ARG A 231 48.44 17.57 -21.26
N ALA A 232 47.51 17.50 -22.22
CA ALA A 232 46.07 17.38 -21.95
C ALA A 232 45.69 16.08 -21.22
N VAL A 233 46.49 15.02 -21.34
CA VAL A 233 46.29 13.77 -20.58
C VAL A 233 46.48 13.99 -19.07
N THR A 234 47.43 14.83 -18.68
CA THR A 234 47.84 14.99 -17.27
C THR A 234 47.43 16.32 -16.63
N ASP A 235 47.08 17.33 -17.43
CA ASP A 235 46.72 18.68 -17.01
C ASP A 235 45.26 18.97 -17.41
N LEU A 236 44.33 18.78 -16.45
CA LEU A 236 42.89 18.96 -16.66
C LEU A 236 42.52 20.39 -17.05
N ASP A 237 43.13 21.38 -16.41
CA ASP A 237 42.84 22.79 -16.69
C ASP A 237 43.33 23.18 -18.09
N TYR A 238 44.45 22.60 -18.52
CA TYR A 238 44.92 22.76 -19.89
C TYR A 238 44.03 22.05 -20.91
N ARG A 239 43.57 20.83 -20.60
CA ARG A 239 42.59 20.11 -21.43
C ARG A 239 41.28 20.91 -21.59
N GLU A 240 40.77 21.51 -20.51
CA GLU A 240 39.60 22.39 -20.56
C GLU A 240 39.81 23.64 -21.42
N LYS A 241 41.02 24.21 -21.43
CA LYS A 241 41.36 25.31 -22.34
C LYS A 241 41.33 24.86 -23.79
N LEU A 242 41.87 23.67 -24.10
CA LEU A 242 41.84 23.10 -25.45
C LEU A 242 40.41 22.82 -25.92
N TYR A 243 39.55 22.31 -25.05
CA TYR A 243 38.13 22.09 -25.36
C TYR A 243 37.34 23.36 -25.71
N ARG A 244 37.82 24.56 -25.34
CA ARG A 244 37.21 25.84 -25.70
C ARG A 244 37.78 26.44 -26.99
N GLN A 245 38.91 25.91 -27.45
CA GLN A 245 39.61 26.33 -28.66
C GLN A 245 39.27 25.42 -29.85
N PHE A 246 39.00 24.15 -29.56
CA PHE A 246 38.26 23.22 -30.40
C PHE A 246 36.80 23.68 -30.51
#